data_AF-A0A949MDZ1-F1
#
_entry.id   AF-A0A949MDZ1-F1
#
_cell.length_a   1.000
_cell.length_b   1.000
_cell.length_c   1.000
_cell.angle_alpha   90.00
_cell.angle_beta   90.00
_cell.angle_gamma   90.00
#
_symmetry.space_group_name_H-M   'P 1'
#
loop_
_entity.id
_entity.type
_entity.pdbx_description
1 polymer ?
#
loop_
_entity_poly.entity_id
_entity_poly.type
_entity_poly.pdbx_seq_one_letter_code
_entity_poly.pdbx_strand_id
1 'polypeptide(L)'
;MNVNLGIWSRLTKVVIGLVVLAVLLLIGMCYLPLIQENERMQAEILRLNQQILSEQEKSRQLQAQLDALRNDSNTVERLAREKLGYAKPDETVIHFEPATNLPAR
;
A
#
# COMPACT_ATOMS: atom_id res chain seq x y z
N MET A 1 -39.23 -33.10 -57.80
CA MET A 1 -39.24 -31.68 -57.37
C MET A 1 -37.82 -31.14 -57.49
N ASN A 2 -37.54 -30.35 -58.53
CA ASN A 2 -36.22 -29.75 -58.75
C ASN A 2 -36.06 -28.54 -57.83
N VAL A 3 -35.40 -28.72 -56.69
CA VAL A 3 -34.99 -27.60 -55.85
C VAL A 3 -33.93 -26.82 -56.62
N ASN A 4 -34.22 -25.56 -56.92
CA ASN A 4 -33.29 -24.65 -57.59
C ASN A 4 -32.03 -24.47 -56.73
N LEU A 5 -31.00 -25.29 -56.98
CA LEU A 5 -29.69 -25.28 -56.29
C LEU A 5 -29.04 -23.89 -56.27
N GLY A 6 -29.32 -23.06 -57.28
CA GLY A 6 -28.82 -21.69 -57.38
C GLY A 6 -29.34 -20.73 -56.30
N ILE A 7 -30.59 -20.90 -55.84
CA ILE A 7 -31.20 -20.02 -54.82
C ILE A 7 -30.67 -20.39 -53.44
N TRP A 8 -30.53 -21.70 -53.17
CA TRP A 8 -29.95 -22.20 -51.94
C TRP A 8 -28.51 -21.74 -51.76
N SER A 9 -27.67 -21.81 -52.79
CA SER A 9 -26.26 -21.37 -52.69
C SER A 9 -26.11 -19.86 -52.42
N ARG A 10 -26.99 -19.01 -52.96
CA ARG A 10 -27.03 -17.57 -52.68
C ARG A 10 -27.41 -17.31 -51.22
N LEU A 11 -28.43 -18.02 -50.72
CA LEU A 11 -28.90 -17.92 -49.35
C LEU A 11 -27.79 -18.32 -48.36
N THR A 12 -27.11 -19.45 -48.61
CA THR A 12 -26.01 -19.90 -47.74
C THR A 12 -24.86 -18.90 -47.68
N LYS A 13 -24.51 -18.25 -48.79
CA LYS A 13 -23.45 -17.21 -48.81
C LYS A 13 -23.83 -15.98 -47.99
N VAL A 14 -25.09 -15.54 -48.05
CA VAL A 14 -25.58 -14.43 -47.23
C VAL A 14 -25.56 -14.79 -45.74
N VAL A 15 -26.03 -16.00 -45.40
CA VAL A 15 -26.01 -16.50 -44.01
C VAL A 15 -24.57 -16.57 -43.48
N ILE A 16 -23.63 -17.11 -44.26
CA ILE A 16 -22.21 -17.18 -43.85
C ILE A 16 -21.64 -15.78 -43.66
N GLY A 17 -21.92 -14.83 -44.56
CA GLY A 17 -21.49 -13.44 -44.42
C GLY A 17 -22.03 -12.78 -43.15
N LEU A 18 -23.29 -13.06 -42.81
CA LEU A 18 -23.94 -12.54 -41.60
C LEU A 18 -23.34 -13.16 -40.33
N VAL A 19 -23.03 -14.46 -40.35
CA VAL A 19 -22.33 -15.15 -39.26
C VAL A 19 -20.91 -14.58 -39.07
N VAL A 20 -20.16 -14.37 -40.13
CA VAL A 20 -18.81 -13.78 -40.06
C VAL A 20 -18.88 -12.35 -39.49
N LEU A 21 -19.85 -11.55 -39.92
CA LEU A 21 -20.06 -10.21 -39.38
C LEU A 21 -20.42 -10.25 -37.89
N ALA A 22 -21.29 -11.17 -37.48
CA ALA A 22 -21.66 -11.35 -36.08
C ALA A 22 -20.44 -11.76 -35.22
N VAL A 23 -19.59 -12.65 -35.72
CA VAL A 23 -18.35 -13.06 -35.04
C VAL A 23 -17.37 -11.89 -34.91
N LEU A 24 -17.20 -11.08 -35.96
CA LEU A 24 -16.36 -9.88 -35.91
C LEU A 24 -16.84 -8.86 -34.89
N LEU A 25 -18.16 -8.63 -34.83
CA LEU A 25 -18.77 -7.73 -33.82
C LEU A 25 -18.58 -8.27 -32.40
N LEU A 26 -18.70 -9.58 -32.20
CA LEU A 26 -18.50 -10.23 -30.91
C LEU A 26 -17.04 -10.10 -30.44
N ILE A 27 -16.08 -10.32 -31.34
CA ILE A 27 -14.65 -10.10 -31.07
C ILE A 27 -14.39 -8.64 -30.70
N GLY A 28 -14.99 -7.69 -31.43
CA GLY A 28 -14.88 -6.26 -31.13
C GLY A 28 -15.47 -5.89 -29.75
N MET A 29 -16.65 -6.43 -29.41
CA MET A 29 -17.26 -6.23 -28.09
C MET A 29 -16.44 -6.84 -26.96
N CYS A 30 -15.75 -7.98 -27.18
CA CYS A 30 -14.86 -8.57 -26.17
C CYS A 30 -13.54 -7.79 -26.00
N TYR A 31 -13.08 -7.06 -27.03
CA TYR A 31 -11.83 -6.30 -26.96
C TYR A 31 -11.94 -5.01 -26.14
N LEU A 32 -13.10 -4.34 -26.16
CA LEU A 32 -13.34 -3.10 -25.40
C LEU A 32 -13.25 -3.24 -23.87
N PRO A 33 -13.89 -4.23 -23.20
CA PRO A 33 -13.82 -4.36 -21.74
C PRO A 33 -12.38 -4.68 -21.28
N LEU A 34 -11.59 -5.36 -22.11
CA LEU A 34 -10.21 -5.75 -21.79
C LEU A 34 -9.27 -4.54 -21.64
N ILE A 35 -9.55 -3.44 -22.35
CA ILE A 35 -8.79 -2.19 -22.24
C ILE A 35 -9.16 -1.44 -20.96
N GLN A 36 -10.45 -1.39 -20.62
CA GLN A 36 -10.92 -0.71 -19.41
C GLN A 36 -10.44 -1.39 -18.13
N GLU A 37 -10.33 -2.73 -18.12
CA GLU A 37 -9.76 -3.47 -16.98
C GLU A 37 -8.27 -3.15 -16.79
N ASN A 38 -7.52 -3.00 -17.88
CA ASN A 38 -6.09 -2.67 -17.83
C ASN A 38 -5.83 -1.31 -17.17
N GLU A 39 -6.61 -0.29 -17.50
CA GLU A 39 -6.45 1.04 -16.90
C GLU A 39 -6.71 1.03 -15.39
N ARG A 40 -7.70 0.25 -14.94
CA ARG A 40 -7.99 0.09 -13.51
C ARG A 40 -6.84 -0.58 -12.78
N MET A 41 -6.28 -1.65 -13.34
CA MET A 41 -5.13 -2.33 -12.76
C MET A 41 -3.90 -1.42 -12.68
N GLN A 42 -3.66 -0.59 -13.71
CA GLN A 42 -2.56 0.38 -13.68
C GLN A 42 -2.74 1.44 -12.58
N ALA A 43 -3.95 1.95 -12.41
CA ALA A 43 -4.26 2.91 -11.35
C ALA A 43 -4.07 2.30 -9.95
N GLU A 44 -4.42 1.02 -9.79
CA GLU A 44 -4.23 0.29 -8.54
C GLU A 44 -2.74 0.03 -8.24
N ILE A 45 -1.95 -0.37 -9.24
CA ILE A 45 -0.49 -0.51 -9.13
C ILE A 45 0.15 0.82 -8.70
N LEU A 46 -0.26 1.94 -9.30
CA LEU A 46 0.27 3.26 -8.94
C LEU A 46 -0.05 3.62 -7.50
N ARG A 47 -1.28 3.37 -7.05
CA ARG A 47 -1.70 3.58 -5.65
C ARG A 47 -0.89 2.74 -4.67
N LEU A 48 -0.73 1.45 -4.94
CA LEU A 48 0.03 0.54 -4.08
C LEU A 48 1.50 0.95 -4.01
N ASN A 49 2.12 1.32 -5.14
CA ASN A 49 3.48 1.83 -5.15
C ASN A 49 3.63 3.10 -4.31
N GLN A 50 2.67 4.02 -4.38
CA GLN A 50 2.70 5.23 -3.57
C GLN A 50 2.58 4.93 -2.07
N GLN A 51 1.75 3.95 -1.70
CA GLN A 51 1.66 3.47 -0.31
C GLN A 51 2.99 2.90 0.17
N ILE A 52 3.62 2.02 -0.61
CA ILE A 52 4.91 1.40 -0.30
C ILE A 52 5.98 2.48 -0.09
N LEU A 53 6.07 3.46 -0.99
CA LEU A 53 7.02 4.56 -0.85
C LEU A 53 6.80 5.34 0.45
N SER A 54 5.54 5.66 0.77
CA SER A 54 5.21 6.38 2.00
C SER A 54 5.54 5.59 3.27
N GLU A 55 5.34 4.27 3.27
CA GLU A 55 5.71 3.41 4.39
C GLU A 55 7.22 3.25 4.50
N GLN A 56 7.92 3.14 3.38
CA GLN A 56 9.36 3.01 3.35
C GLN A 56 10.05 4.30 3.82
N GLU A 57 9.52 5.48 3.47
CA GLU A 57 9.97 6.75 4.01
C GLU A 57 9.77 6.85 5.52
N LYS A 58 8.59 6.48 6.03
CA LYS A 58 8.33 6.42 7.47
C LYS A 58 9.28 5.47 8.19
N SER A 59 9.49 4.29 7.62
CA SER A 59 10.43 3.29 8.16
C SER A 59 11.85 3.84 8.19
N ARG A 60 12.31 4.49 7.11
CA ARG A 60 13.63 5.13 7.06
C ARG A 60 13.76 6.27 8.06
N GLN A 61 12.72 7.09 8.25
CA GLN A 61 12.70 8.14 9.26
C GLN A 61 12.75 7.56 10.68
N LEU A 62 12.05 6.46 10.94
CA LEU A 62 12.05 5.79 12.24
C LEU A 62 13.39 5.13 12.54
N GLN A 63 14.00 4.49 11.53
CA GLN A 63 15.35 3.94 11.61
C GLN A 63 16.39 5.03 11.86
N ALA A 64 16.31 6.16 11.14
CA ALA A 64 17.21 7.29 11.37
C ALA A 64 17.06 7.87 12.79
N GLN A 65 15.83 7.92 13.33
CA GLN A 65 15.59 8.31 14.73
C GLN A 65 16.19 7.29 15.70
N LEU A 66 16.01 5.99 15.46
CA LEU A 66 16.62 4.93 16.27
C LEU A 66 18.14 4.98 16.24
N ASP A 67 18.74 5.22 15.07
CA ASP A 67 20.19 5.32 14.91
C ASP A 67 20.75 6.59 15.53
N ALA A 68 20.04 7.73 15.42
CA ALA A 68 20.40 8.95 16.13
C ALA A 68 20.33 8.76 17.65
N LEU A 69 19.28 8.08 18.13
CA LEU A 69 19.10 7.76 19.54
C LEU A 69 20.18 6.77 20.03
N ARG A 70 20.56 5.78 19.22
CA ARG A 70 21.61 4.81 19.54
C ARG A 70 23.00 5.41 19.53
N ASN A 71 23.30 6.29 18.58
CA ASN A 71 24.61 6.93 18.46
C ASN A 71 24.80 8.03 19.52
N ASP A 72 23.73 8.66 20.00
CA ASP A 72 23.76 9.64 21.09
C ASP A 72 23.44 8.98 22.45
N SER A 73 24.22 7.97 22.81
CA SER A 73 24.07 7.22 24.07
C SER A 73 24.10 8.12 25.31
N ASN A 74 24.78 9.26 25.23
CA ASN A 74 24.86 10.26 26.30
C ASN A 74 23.52 10.97 26.50
N THR A 75 22.83 11.34 25.41
CA THR A 75 21.49 11.94 25.48
C THR A 75 20.42 10.94 25.91
N VAL A 76 20.54 9.65 25.52
CA VAL A 76 19.64 8.59 26.00
C VAL A 76 19.81 8.35 27.49
N GLU A 77 21.05 8.30 27.98
CA GLU A 77 21.31 8.19 29.41
C GLU A 77 20.74 9.38 30.20
N ARG A 78 20.81 10.60 29.65
CA ARG A 78 20.21 11.78 30.26
C ARG A 78 18.68 11.70 30.25
N LEU A 79 18.07 11.32 29.13
CA LEU A 79 16.62 11.16 29.03
C LEU A 79 16.09 10.03 29.93
N ALA A 80 16.82 8.93 30.05
CA ALA A 80 16.49 7.83 30.95
C ALA A 80 16.60 8.26 32.43
N ARG A 81 17.61 9.05 32.79
CA ARG A 81 17.72 9.63 34.14
C ARG A 81 16.59 10.62 34.44
N GLU A 82 16.24 11.49 33.50
CA GLU A 82 15.21 12.53 33.71
C GLU A 82 13.77 12.00 33.65
N LYS A 83 13.46 11.09 32.73
CA LYS A 83 12.08 10.59 32.49
C LYS A 83 11.76 9.28 33.17
N LEU A 84 12.76 8.40 33.33
CA LEU A 84 12.56 7.04 33.86
C LEU A 84 13.16 6.87 35.26
N GLY A 85 13.85 7.89 35.81
CA GLY A 85 14.52 7.79 37.11
C GLY A 85 15.59 6.70 37.13
N TYR A 86 16.14 6.37 35.96
CA TYR A 86 17.00 5.20 35.78
C TYR A 86 18.38 5.45 36.43
N ALA A 87 18.71 4.70 37.47
CA ALA A 87 20.03 4.69 38.10
C ALA A 87 20.76 3.38 37.75
N LYS A 88 22.07 3.46 37.43
CA LYS A 88 22.85 2.23 37.21
C LYS A 88 22.99 1.45 38.54
N PRO A 89 23.16 0.11 38.51
CA PRO A 89 23.26 -0.71 39.71
C PRO A 89 24.36 -0.29 40.70
N ASP A 90 25.41 0.40 40.21
CA ASP A 90 26.52 0.93 41.00
C ASP A 90 26.36 2.41 41.43
N GLU A 91 25.21 3.06 41.18
CA GLU A 91 24.96 4.46 41.55
C GLU A 91 24.06 4.58 42.79
N THR A 92 24.44 5.45 43.74
CA THR A 92 23.65 5.73 44.96
C THR A 92 22.63 6.82 44.69
N VAL A 93 21.33 6.50 44.77
CA VAL A 93 20.23 7.45 44.57
C VAL A 93 19.93 8.21 45.85
N ILE A 94 20.14 9.52 45.84
CA ILE A 94 19.85 10.41 46.99
C ILE A 94 18.50 11.08 46.74
N HIS A 95 17.48 10.64 47.48
CA HIS A 95 16.17 11.31 47.51
C HIS A 95 16.18 12.41 48.56
N PHE A 96 15.91 13.66 48.13
CA PHE A 96 15.72 14.77 49.05
C PHE A 96 14.25 14.86 49.43
N GLU A 97 13.91 14.41 50.63
CA GLU A 97 12.61 14.71 51.23
C GLU A 97 12.54 16.21 51.55
N PRO A 98 11.44 16.90 51.24
CA PRO A 98 11.26 18.29 51.62
C PRO A 98 11.32 18.41 53.14
N ALA A 99 12.15 19.33 53.64
CA ALA A 99 12.25 19.60 55.06
C ALA A 99 10.86 19.94 55.62
N THR A 100 10.28 18.99 56.35
CA THR A 100 9.09 19.22 57.17
C THR A 100 9.54 20.06 58.35
N ASN A 101 9.76 21.35 58.10
CA ASN A 101 9.86 22.37 59.14
C ASN A 101 8.45 22.60 59.65
N LEU A 102 7.94 21.66 60.47
CA LEU A 102 6.78 21.91 61.31
C LEU A 102 7.28 22.76 62.50
N PRO A 103 6.88 24.04 62.61
CA PRO A 103 7.17 24.81 63.81
C PRO A 103 6.44 24.15 64.99
N ALA A 104 7.22 23.72 65.99
CA ALA A 104 6.69 23.24 67.26
C ALA A 104 5.86 24.36 67.91
N ARG A 105 4.60 24.05 68.22
CA ARG A 105 3.69 24.93 68.97
C ARG A 105 3.77 24.62 70.45
#